data_AF-A0A7W1ZGP5-F1
#
_entry.id   AF-A0A7W1ZGP5-F1
#
_cell.length_a   1.000
_cell.length_b   1.000
_cell.length_c   1.000
_cell.angle_alpha   90.00
_cell.angle_beta   90.00
_cell.angle_gamma   90.00
#
_symmetry.space_group_name_H-M   'P 1'
#
loop_
_entity.id
_entity.type
_entity.pdbx_description
1 polymer ?
#
loop_
_entity_poly.entity_id
_entity_poly.type
_entity_poly.pdbx_seq_one_letter_code
_entity_poly.pdbx_strand_id
1 'polypeptide(L)'
;MRPRPIRPNVYHEIRRCGVYQGDWKYILIPTAAAYILPFVFGWWIYYVPLGVPLGAVTFVVTLSLFTFLRASKPKGWLYHKLDAASDGWGKLRRPIGNEYENEGWIKKDNS
;
A
#
# COMPACT_ATOMS: atom_id res chain seq x y z
N MET A 1 24.88 33.20 -4.18
CA MET A 1 24.13 32.55 -3.06
C MET A 1 24.89 31.30 -2.63
N ARG A 2 25.14 31.11 -1.34
CA ARG A 2 25.88 29.93 -0.82
C ARG A 2 24.90 28.74 -0.72
N PRO A 3 25.21 27.55 -1.28
CA PRO A 3 24.32 26.40 -1.16
C PRO A 3 24.20 26.03 0.33
N ARG A 4 22.97 26.04 0.85
CA ARG A 4 22.70 25.55 2.20
C ARG A 4 22.60 24.02 2.15
N PRO A 5 23.12 23.29 3.15
CA PRO A 5 22.91 21.85 3.24
C PRO A 5 21.41 21.58 3.30
N ILE A 6 20.89 20.91 2.28
CA ILE A 6 19.51 20.41 2.26
C ILE A 6 19.45 19.32 3.32
N ARG A 7 18.66 19.51 4.39
CA ARG A 7 18.46 18.45 5.39
C ARG A 7 17.77 17.27 4.70
N PRO A 8 18.36 16.06 4.66
CA PRO A 8 17.81 14.95 3.88
C PRO A 8 16.48 14.36 4.39
N ASN A 9 15.72 15.02 5.28
CA ASN A 9 14.68 14.31 6.02
C ASN A 9 13.47 15.14 6.49
N VAL A 10 13.03 16.13 5.71
CA VAL A 10 11.79 16.86 6.02
C VAL A 10 10.54 16.01 5.70
N TYR A 11 10.69 14.90 4.96
CA TYR A 11 9.60 14.01 4.55
C TYR A 11 9.65 12.63 5.22
N HIS A 12 10.02 12.55 6.50
CA HIS A 12 9.77 11.31 7.23
C HIS A 12 8.25 11.15 7.37
N GLU A 13 7.66 10.25 6.59
CA GLU A 13 6.23 9.96 6.67
C GLU A 13 5.84 9.63 8.11
N ILE A 14 4.85 10.37 8.61
CA ILE A 14 4.34 10.21 9.97
C ILE A 14 3.70 8.83 10.07
N ARG A 15 4.28 7.96 10.89
CA ARG A 15 3.69 6.66 11.24
C ARG A 15 2.55 6.90 12.22
N ARG A 16 1.31 6.58 11.84
CA ARG A 16 0.17 6.58 12.77
C ARG A 16 -0.03 5.15 13.25
N CYS A 17 0.03 4.95 14.57
CA CYS A 17 -0.12 3.63 15.20
C CYS A 17 0.84 2.56 14.61
N GLY A 18 2.10 2.93 14.33
CA GLY A 18 3.08 2.00 13.73
C GLY A 18 2.89 1.75 12.22
N VAL A 19 1.84 2.31 11.61
CA VAL A 19 1.51 2.11 10.18
C VAL A 19 1.77 3.40 9.39
N TYR A 20 2.52 3.28 8.29
CA TYR A 20 2.72 4.37 7.34
C TYR A 20 1.40 4.74 6.64
N GLN A 21 1.21 6.02 6.34
CA GLN A 21 -0.02 6.55 5.75
C GLN A 21 -0.45 5.81 4.46
N GLY A 22 0.52 5.41 3.61
CA GLY A 22 0.26 4.68 2.38
C GLY A 22 -0.29 3.24 2.55
N ASP A 23 -0.14 2.64 3.73
CA ASP A 23 -0.52 1.23 3.95
C ASP A 23 -1.89 1.08 4.65
N TRP A 24 -2.50 2.18 5.10
CA TRP A 24 -3.81 2.14 5.76
C TRP A 24 -4.91 1.53 4.89
N LYS A 25 -4.80 1.64 3.57
CA LYS A 25 -5.72 0.96 2.64
C LYS A 25 -5.76 -0.55 2.84
N TYR A 26 -4.64 -1.18 3.18
CA TYR A 26 -4.57 -2.63 3.40
C TYR A 26 -5.16 -3.08 4.74
N ILE A 27 -5.46 -2.15 5.64
CA ILE A 27 -6.19 -2.41 6.88
C ILE A 27 -7.66 -2.06 6.69
N LEU A 28 -7.93 -0.86 6.16
CA LEU A 28 -9.29 -0.32 6.04
C LEU A 28 -10.14 -1.08 5.02
N ILE A 29 -9.59 -1.47 3.86
CA ILE A 29 -10.34 -2.21 2.83
C ILE A 29 -10.83 -3.58 3.35
N PRO A 30 -9.97 -4.46 3.90
CA PRO A 30 -10.45 -5.75 4.40
C PRO A 30 -11.37 -5.60 5.61
N THR A 31 -11.13 -4.63 6.51
CA THR A 31 -12.08 -4.34 7.60
C THR A 31 -13.44 -3.89 7.09
N ALA A 32 -13.49 -3.00 6.10
CA ALA A 32 -14.74 -2.57 5.48
C ALA A 32 -15.47 -3.74 4.79
N ALA A 33 -14.74 -4.59 4.07
CA ALA A 33 -15.30 -5.78 3.45
C ALA A 33 -15.88 -6.74 4.50
N ALA A 34 -15.14 -7.03 5.58
CA ALA A 34 -15.60 -7.90 6.66
C ALA A 34 -16.80 -7.33 7.44
N TYR A 35 -16.90 -6.00 7.52
CA TYR A 35 -18.06 -5.33 8.08
C TYR A 35 -19.28 -5.42 7.17
N ILE A 36 -19.12 -5.18 5.86
CA ILE A 36 -20.23 -5.11 4.89
C ILE A 36 -20.75 -6.49 4.48
N LEU A 37 -19.88 -7.49 4.28
CA LEU A 37 -20.26 -8.81 3.78
C LEU A 37 -21.40 -9.44 4.60
N PRO A 38 -21.36 -9.47 5.94
CA PRO A 38 -22.47 -10.02 6.73
C PRO A 38 -23.80 -9.31 6.54
N PHE A 39 -23.81 -7.99 6.24
CA PHE A 39 -25.05 -7.29 5.94
C PHE A 39 -25.60 -7.68 4.57
N VAL A 40 -24.73 -7.83 3.56
CA VAL A 40 -25.13 -8.26 2.21
C VAL A 40 -25.69 -9.68 2.22
N PHE A 41 -25.12 -10.58 3.00
CA PHE A 41 -25.56 -11.97 3.11
C PHE A 41 -26.63 -12.21 4.18
N GLY A 42 -27.04 -11.19 4.93
CA GLY A 42 -28.04 -11.31 5.99
C GLY A 42 -27.59 -12.23 7.14
N TRP A 43 -26.31 -12.20 7.49
CA TRP A 43 -25.77 -12.98 8.61
C TRP A 43 -25.94 -12.23 9.93
N TRP A 44 -26.58 -12.90 10.89
CA TRP A 44 -26.85 -12.39 12.23
C TRP A 44 -26.37 -13.40 13.27
N ILE A 45 -25.76 -12.92 14.35
CA ILE A 45 -25.53 -13.73 15.56
C ILE A 45 -26.54 -13.27 16.60
N TYR A 46 -27.53 -14.10 16.89
CA TYR A 46 -28.66 -13.75 17.75
C TYR A 46 -29.32 -12.45 17.28
N TYR A 47 -29.09 -11.35 18.00
CA TYR A 47 -29.65 -10.01 17.71
C TYR A 47 -28.61 -9.00 17.22
N VAL A 48 -27.34 -9.40 17.09
CA VAL A 48 -26.25 -8.52 16.68
C VAL A 48 -25.91 -8.80 15.21
N PRO A 49 -25.89 -7.76 14.34
CA PRO A 49 -25.41 -7.94 12.98
C PRO A 49 -23.95 -8.38 13.00
N LEU A 50 -23.65 -9.50 12.35
CA LEU A 50 -22.33 -10.16 12.43
C LEU A 50 -21.19 -9.27 11.92
N GLY A 51 -21.52 -8.24 11.12
CA GLY A 51 -20.57 -7.25 10.61
C GLY A 51 -19.82 -6.51 11.70
N VAL A 52 -20.44 -6.20 12.84
CA VAL A 52 -19.80 -5.45 13.93
C VAL A 52 -18.66 -6.26 14.58
N PRO A 53 -18.89 -7.47 15.12
CA PRO A 53 -17.81 -8.26 15.70
C PRO A 53 -16.77 -8.68 14.66
N LEU A 54 -17.17 -9.03 13.42
CA LEU A 54 -16.21 -9.36 12.36
C LEU A 54 -15.34 -8.16 11.98
N GLY A 55 -15.92 -6.97 11.82
CA GLY A 55 -15.18 -5.76 11.51
C GLY A 55 -14.15 -5.44 12.61
N ALA A 56 -14.55 -5.53 13.88
CA ALA A 56 -13.64 -5.28 15.00
C ALA A 56 -12.49 -6.31 15.04
N VAL A 57 -12.81 -7.61 14.93
CA VAL A 57 -11.79 -8.68 14.94
C VAL A 57 -10.84 -8.53 13.76
N THR A 58 -11.36 -8.32 12.55
CA THR A 58 -10.51 -8.15 11.36
C THR A 58 -9.62 -6.91 11.46
N PHE A 59 -10.11 -5.80 12.00
CA PHE A 59 -9.29 -4.62 12.25
C PHE A 59 -8.11 -4.92 13.19
N VAL A 60 -8.37 -5.55 14.34
CA VAL A 60 -7.34 -5.90 15.33
C VAL A 60 -6.33 -6.91 14.77
N VAL A 61 -6.81 -7.94 14.06
CA VAL A 61 -5.97 -8.97 13.45
C VAL A 61 -5.09 -8.35 12.37
N THR A 62 -5.64 -7.50 11.51
CA THR A 62 -4.86 -6.88 10.44
C THR A 62 -3.85 -5.91 11.02
N LEU A 63 -4.24 -5.10 12.02
CA LEU A 63 -3.33 -4.17 12.68
C LEU A 63 -2.18 -4.89 13.41
N SER A 64 -2.47 -5.98 14.13
CA SER A 64 -1.44 -6.78 14.80
C SER A 64 -0.53 -7.50 13.80
N LEU A 65 -1.08 -8.09 12.74
CA LEU A 65 -0.32 -8.72 11.66
C LEU A 65 0.59 -7.72 10.95
N PHE A 66 0.10 -6.52 10.65
CA PHE A 66 0.92 -5.46 10.05
C PHE A 66 2.01 -4.98 11.00
N THR A 67 1.72 -4.87 12.28
CA THR A 67 2.74 -4.50 13.27
C THR A 67 3.83 -5.57 13.36
N PHE A 68 3.44 -6.85 13.35
CA PHE A 68 4.36 -7.98 13.40
C PHE A 68 5.20 -8.13 12.13
N LEU A 69 4.57 -8.22 10.96
CA LEU A 69 5.26 -8.41 9.68
C LEU A 69 6.19 -7.25 9.33
N ARG A 70 5.83 -6.03 9.75
CA ARG A 70 6.58 -4.83 9.44
C ARG A 70 7.74 -4.57 10.38
N ALA A 71 7.78 -5.22 11.56
CA ALA A 71 8.99 -5.28 12.37
C ALA A 71 10.18 -5.86 11.58
N SER A 72 9.92 -6.69 10.57
CA SER A 72 10.96 -7.38 9.79
C SER A 72 11.12 -6.88 8.34
N LYS A 73 10.31 -5.92 7.86
CA LYS A 73 10.26 -5.57 6.42
C LYS A 73 10.39 -4.05 6.16
N PRO A 74 11.06 -3.65 5.05
CA PRO A 74 11.25 -2.26 4.69
C PRO A 74 9.95 -1.58 4.23
N LYS A 75 9.95 -0.24 4.21
CA LYS A 75 8.83 0.60 3.75
C LYS A 75 8.40 0.22 2.33
N GLY A 76 7.10 0.23 2.05
CA GLY A 76 6.55 -0.04 0.72
C GLY A 76 6.63 -1.51 0.27
N TRP A 77 7.16 -2.43 1.10
CA TRP A 77 7.34 -3.83 0.73
C TRP A 77 6.04 -4.50 0.24
N LEU A 78 4.91 -4.28 0.92
CA LEU A 78 3.64 -4.89 0.53
C LEU A 78 3.12 -4.32 -0.79
N TYR A 79 3.22 -3.00 -0.97
CA TYR A 79 2.86 -2.35 -2.22
C TYR A 79 3.67 -2.93 -3.37
N HIS A 80 5.00 -2.98 -3.25
CA HIS A 80 5.86 -3.54 -4.30
C HIS A 80 5.64 -5.03 -4.52
N LYS A 81 5.32 -5.80 -3.48
CA LYS A 81 5.03 -7.23 -3.61
C LYS A 81 3.70 -7.47 -4.32
N LEU A 82 2.68 -6.67 -4.02
CA LEU A 82 1.39 -6.74 -4.70
C LEU A 82 1.50 -6.22 -6.13
N ASP A 83 2.20 -5.12 -6.35
CA ASP A 83 2.49 -4.57 -7.68
C ASP A 83 3.25 -5.58 -8.54
N ALA A 84 4.31 -6.20 -7.99
CA ALA A 84 5.03 -7.28 -8.68
C ALA A 84 4.17 -8.53 -8.94
N ALA A 85 3.23 -8.84 -8.05
CA ALA A 85 2.29 -9.95 -8.24
C ALA A 85 1.21 -9.63 -9.28
N SER A 86 0.69 -8.39 -9.30
CA SER A 86 -0.33 -7.94 -10.25
C SER A 86 0.25 -7.63 -11.63
N ASP A 87 1.49 -7.15 -11.70
CA ASP A 87 2.20 -6.84 -12.94
C ASP A 87 2.50 -8.11 -13.76
N GLY A 88 2.22 -9.31 -13.24
CA GLY A 88 2.19 -10.55 -14.04
C GLY A 88 3.47 -10.82 -14.81
N TRP A 89 4.62 -10.39 -14.28
CA TRP A 89 5.92 -10.47 -14.94
C TRP A 89 6.02 -9.66 -16.26
N GLY A 90 5.07 -8.75 -16.53
CA GLY A 90 5.06 -7.90 -17.73
C GLY A 90 6.28 -6.98 -17.86
N LYS A 91 6.80 -6.48 -16.73
CA LYS A 91 8.08 -5.73 -16.66
C LYS A 91 9.33 -6.62 -16.63
N LEU A 92 9.16 -7.94 -16.44
CA LEU A 92 10.23 -8.92 -16.64
C LEU A 92 10.27 -9.43 -18.09
N ARG A 93 9.46 -8.84 -18.98
CA ARG A 93 9.60 -9.03 -20.42
C ARG A 93 10.80 -8.21 -20.88
N ARG A 94 11.64 -8.81 -21.73
CA ARG A 94 12.68 -8.06 -22.46
C ARG A 94 11.97 -6.90 -23.19
N PRO A 95 12.45 -5.65 -23.09
CA PRO A 95 11.88 -4.51 -23.82
C PRO A 95 11.72 -4.88 -25.29
N ILE A 96 10.52 -4.70 -25.86
CA ILE A 96 10.27 -4.95 -27.27
C ILE A 96 10.51 -3.63 -28.00
N GLY A 97 11.78 -3.35 -28.29
CA GLY A 97 12.20 -2.17 -29.05
C GLY A 97 12.67 -1.00 -28.20
N ASN A 98 12.46 0.22 -28.71
CA ASN A 98 13.16 1.45 -28.30
C ASN A 98 12.49 2.20 -27.14
N GLU A 99 11.83 1.50 -26.21
CA GLU A 99 11.11 2.11 -25.08
C GLU A 99 12.03 2.94 -24.16
N TYR A 100 13.33 2.66 -24.15
CA TYR A 100 14.35 3.44 -23.42
C TYR A 100 14.84 4.70 -24.15
N GLU A 101 14.59 4.85 -25.46
CA GLU A 101 15.05 6.03 -26.20
C GLU A 101 14.17 7.26 -25.95
N ASN A 102 12.90 7.06 -25.56
CA ASN A 102 11.97 8.16 -25.31
C ASN A 102 12.13 8.84 -23.94
N GLU A 103 12.90 8.26 -23.01
CA GLU A 103 13.22 8.89 -21.72
C GLU A 103 14.52 9.71 -21.75
N GLY A 104 15.05 9.99 -22.95
CA GLY A 104 16.16 10.91 -23.17
C GLY A 104 15.80 12.34 -22.74
N TRP A 105 16.17 12.70 -21.51
CA TRP A 105 16.09 14.04 -20.92
C TRP A 105 16.83 15.15 -21.70
N ILE A 106 17.48 14.82 -22.82
CA ILE A 106 18.13 15.76 -23.73
C ILE A 106 17.22 15.92 -24.95
N LYS A 107 16.29 16.88 -24.89
CA LYS A 107 15.78 17.48 -26.12
C LYS A 107 16.94 18.22 -26.77
N LYS A 108 17.41 17.73 -27.92
CA LYS A 108 18.22 18.57 -28.81
C LYS A 108 17.29 19.61 -29.39
N ASP A 109 17.39 20.83 -28.89
CA ASP A 109 16.82 21.99 -29.56
C ASP A 109 17.54 22.14 -30.90
N ASN A 110 16.82 21.86 -31.99
CA ASN A 110 17.32 22.12 -33.34
C ASN A 110 17.21 23.62 -33.61
N SER A 111 18.36 24.29 -33.69
CA SER A 111 18.52 25.63 -34.26
C SER A 111 18.42 25.62 -35.78
#